data_AF-W1P0Q2-F1
#
_entry.id   AF-W1P0Q2-F1
#
_cell.length_a   1.000
_cell.length_b   1.000
_cell.length_c   1.000
_cell.angle_alpha   90.00
_cell.angle_beta   90.00
_cell.angle_gamma   90.00
#
_symmetry.space_group_name_H-M   'P 1'
#
loop_
_entity.id
_entity.type
_entity.pdbx_description
1 polymer ?
#
loop_
_entity_poly.entity_id
_entity_poly.type
_entity_poly.pdbx_seq_one_letter_code
_entity_poly.pdbx_strand_id
1 'polypeptide(L)'
;MSTKPHHALLSLFLLLLSLSTPLPSSAEIKSLRIESDSRPMIQFEKFGFTIKGHVLISVSRVSWKSPKNHVTDLSQMGFFLLSEEQLMQVMIEMEQTDRFCVLSSQYIKYLFSFNDLGPEFNYNHSYPVSVPDEYSLVFANCNPNVEVSMNVHTEMYNLEGETKDYLPAGQTQLPKLYFIFFLSYVAFMGVWIYVCMKNKVSVHRIHLVMGALIAVKALNLVCAAEDKYYVKRTGTPHGWDIVFYAFQFLRGIMLFTVIVLIGTGWSFLKPFLQEREKKVLMIVIPLQVIANIASVVTGETGPFIKDWATWNQVFLLIDIACCCAIIFPIVWSIRTLREASKTDGKAARNLAKLTLFRQFYMVVVGYLYFTRIVVFALKTITAYKYKWVSTAAEEAASLAFYMFVFYMFRPVERNQYFVLDDDEEEAAAQAILQDAEFEL
;
A
#
# COMPACT_ATOMS: atom_id res chain seq x y z
N MET A 1 -30.10 17.92 -26.96
CA MET A 1 -28.64 17.81 -27.19
C MET A 1 -28.06 16.92 -26.09
N SER A 2 -27.92 15.63 -26.39
CA SER A 2 -27.52 14.58 -25.43
C SER A 2 -26.01 14.40 -25.52
N THR A 3 -25.27 14.95 -24.56
CA THR A 3 -23.84 14.71 -24.41
C THR A 3 -23.65 13.35 -23.71
N LYS A 4 -22.98 12.43 -24.40
CA LYS A 4 -22.81 11.03 -23.99
C LYS A 4 -22.13 10.95 -22.60
N PRO A 5 -22.64 10.12 -21.66
CA PRO A 5 -22.03 9.92 -20.34
C PRO A 5 -20.59 9.34 -20.42
N HIS A 6 -20.21 8.76 -21.55
CA HIS A 6 -18.86 8.28 -21.82
C HIS A 6 -17.81 9.40 -21.84
N HIS A 7 -18.15 10.62 -22.27
CA HIS A 7 -17.20 11.73 -22.25
C HIS A 7 -16.99 12.29 -20.84
N ALA A 8 -18.02 12.27 -19.99
CA ALA A 8 -17.88 12.68 -18.59
C ALA A 8 -17.02 11.68 -17.80
N LEU A 9 -17.18 10.38 -18.04
CA LEU A 9 -16.37 9.35 -17.40
C LEU A 9 -14.92 9.36 -17.89
N LEU A 10 -14.70 9.56 -19.20
CA LEU A 10 -13.36 9.71 -19.79
C LEU A 10 -12.68 11.00 -19.33
N SER A 11 -13.44 12.10 -19.20
CA SER A 11 -12.92 13.37 -18.71
C SER A 11 -12.65 13.34 -17.21
N LEU A 12 -13.45 12.63 -16.41
CA LEU A 12 -13.17 12.39 -14.99
C LEU A 12 -11.95 11.47 -14.81
N PHE A 13 -11.80 10.46 -15.67
CA PHE A 13 -10.62 9.59 -15.73
C PHE A 13 -9.35 10.37 -16.09
N LEU A 14 -9.42 11.27 -17.09
CA LEU A 14 -8.31 12.15 -17.47
C LEU A 14 -8.01 13.21 -16.40
N LEU A 15 -9.04 13.73 -15.72
CA LEU A 15 -8.89 14.68 -14.61
C LEU A 15 -8.24 14.01 -13.39
N LEU A 16 -8.64 12.78 -13.06
CA LEU A 16 -8.03 11.97 -12.01
C LEU A 16 -6.58 11.58 -12.36
N LEU A 17 -6.29 11.27 -13.63
CA LEU A 17 -4.91 11.08 -14.12
C LEU A 17 -4.07 12.35 -14.02
N SER A 18 -4.68 13.54 -14.22
CA SER A 18 -3.98 14.82 -14.13
C SER A 18 -3.76 15.30 -12.69
N LEU A 19 -4.59 14.87 -11.73
CA LEU A 19 -4.38 15.10 -10.30
C LEU A 19 -3.39 14.11 -9.68
N SER A 20 -3.18 12.95 -10.30
CA SER A 20 -2.09 12.04 -9.97
C SER A 20 -0.81 12.44 -10.71
N THR A 21 -0.20 13.55 -10.31
CA THR A 21 1.24 13.76 -10.58
C THR A 21 2.02 13.20 -9.39
N PRO A 22 2.43 11.92 -9.41
CA PRO A 22 3.33 11.41 -8.39
C PRO A 22 4.74 11.99 -8.61
N LEU A 23 5.37 12.37 -7.51
CA LEU A 23 6.80 12.65 -7.43
C LEU A 23 7.59 11.40 -7.86
N PRO A 24 8.84 11.57 -8.36
CA PRO A 24 9.68 10.46 -8.78
C PRO A 24 9.82 9.42 -7.66
N SER A 25 9.59 8.15 -8.00
CA SER A 25 9.78 7.04 -7.07
C SER A 25 11.21 6.99 -6.53
N SER A 26 11.35 6.59 -5.28
CA SER A 26 12.62 6.35 -4.61
C SER A 26 13.38 5.24 -5.33
N ALA A 27 14.42 5.66 -6.04
CA ALA A 27 15.57 4.84 -6.34
C ALA A 27 16.22 4.29 -5.06
N GLU A 28 16.78 3.09 -5.17
CA GLU A 28 17.69 2.51 -4.18
C GLU A 28 19.08 3.19 -4.24
N ILE A 29 19.31 3.95 -5.32
CA ILE A 29 20.39 4.94 -5.41
C ILE A 29 19.80 6.31 -5.12
N LYS A 30 20.16 6.94 -4.00
CA LYS A 30 19.63 8.27 -3.66
C LYS A 30 20.67 9.36 -3.75
N SER A 31 20.21 10.52 -4.19
CA SER A 31 20.98 11.77 -4.20
C SER A 31 20.17 12.80 -3.44
N LEU A 32 20.62 13.12 -2.24
CA LEU A 32 19.93 14.00 -1.29
C LEU A 32 20.78 15.24 -1.02
N ARG A 33 20.11 16.37 -0.87
CA ARG A 33 20.73 17.64 -0.50
C ARG A 33 20.18 18.08 0.85
N ILE A 34 21.08 18.19 1.81
CA ILE A 34 20.82 18.69 3.16
C ILE A 34 21.21 20.16 3.19
N GLU A 35 20.32 21.01 3.68
CA GLU A 35 20.56 22.44 3.82
C GLU A 35 20.22 22.91 5.24
N SER A 36 21.21 23.46 5.93
CA SER A 36 21.11 24.06 7.26
C SER A 36 20.28 23.20 8.25
N ASP A 37 20.56 21.89 8.30
CA ASP A 37 19.85 20.94 9.16
C ASP A 37 20.59 20.76 10.50
N SER A 38 19.89 20.97 11.61
CA SER A 38 20.42 20.88 12.98
C SER A 38 19.99 19.60 13.71
N ARG A 39 19.34 18.65 13.02
CA ARG A 39 18.91 17.39 13.64
C ARG A 39 20.12 16.58 14.12
N PRO A 40 20.05 15.98 15.32
CA PRO A 40 21.16 15.19 15.87
C PRO A 40 21.36 13.87 15.11
N MET A 41 20.32 13.37 14.46
CA MET A 41 20.39 12.18 13.61
C MET A 41 19.49 12.35 12.40
N ILE A 42 20.00 11.92 11.24
CA ILE A 42 19.28 11.92 9.96
C ILE A 42 19.43 10.51 9.38
N GLN A 43 18.32 9.78 9.33
CA GLN A 43 18.28 8.48 8.67
C GLN A 43 18.02 8.68 7.17
N PHE A 44 18.88 8.09 6.33
CA PHE A 44 18.73 8.16 4.88
C PHE A 44 17.85 7.03 4.39
N GLU A 45 18.24 5.80 4.70
CA GLU A 45 17.68 4.61 4.07
C GLU A 45 17.84 3.39 4.98
N LYS A 46 17.00 2.37 4.77
CA LYS A 46 17.05 1.08 5.45
C LYS A 46 17.17 -0.02 4.39
N PHE A 47 18.19 -0.87 4.48
CA PHE A 47 18.48 -1.88 3.47
C PHE A 47 18.82 -3.24 4.11
N GLY A 48 18.28 -4.30 3.51
CA GLY A 48 18.52 -5.68 3.93
C GLY A 48 19.75 -6.27 3.24
N PHE A 49 20.85 -6.44 3.96
CA PHE A 49 22.11 -6.91 3.41
C PHE A 49 22.26 -8.43 3.50
N THR A 50 22.94 -8.97 2.50
CA THR A 50 23.51 -10.31 2.49
C THR A 50 24.99 -10.25 2.91
N ILE A 51 25.66 -11.40 3.01
CA ILE A 51 27.09 -11.48 3.37
C ILE A 51 27.98 -10.74 2.35
N LYS A 52 27.48 -10.55 1.12
CA LYS A 52 28.17 -9.82 0.04
C LYS A 52 27.59 -8.43 -0.20
N GLY A 53 27.00 -7.83 0.83
CA GLY A 53 26.43 -6.50 0.80
C GLY A 53 27.51 -5.41 0.71
N HIS A 54 27.20 -4.31 0.04
CA HIS A 54 28.07 -3.15 -0.05
C HIS A 54 27.26 -1.86 0.14
N VAL A 55 27.88 -0.89 0.79
CA VAL A 55 27.36 0.47 0.96
C VAL A 55 28.36 1.42 0.35
N LEU A 56 27.95 2.15 -0.68
CA LEU A 56 28.74 3.23 -1.27
C LEU A 56 28.14 4.56 -0.82
N ILE A 57 28.99 5.42 -0.28
CA ILE A 57 28.60 6.75 0.16
C ILE A 57 29.55 7.75 -0.47
N SER A 58 28.96 8.75 -1.13
CA SER A 58 29.66 9.90 -1.65
C SER A 58 29.07 11.17 -1.04
N VAL A 59 29.89 11.95 -0.34
CA VAL A 59 29.50 13.23 0.25
C VAL A 59 30.28 14.33 -0.43
N SER A 60 29.60 15.43 -0.78
CA SER A 60 30.22 16.60 -1.38
C SER A 60 29.59 17.89 -0.88
N ARG A 61 30.30 19.01 -1.06
CA ARG A 61 29.85 20.35 -0.65
C ARG A 61 29.48 20.42 0.84
N VAL A 62 30.24 19.76 1.70
CA VAL A 62 30.01 19.81 3.15
C VAL A 62 30.32 21.20 3.66
N SER A 63 29.41 21.75 4.44
CA SER A 63 29.57 23.01 5.16
C SER A 63 28.73 22.98 6.43
N TRP A 64 29.11 23.78 7.43
CA TRP A 64 28.36 23.87 8.68
C TRP A 64 28.35 25.31 9.20
N LYS A 65 27.29 25.64 9.95
CA LYS A 65 27.15 26.91 10.65
C LYS A 65 27.07 26.62 12.14
N SER A 66 27.95 27.29 12.89
CA SER A 66 28.02 27.17 14.35
C SER A 66 27.59 28.49 15.00
N PRO A 67 26.91 28.46 16.16
CA PRO A 67 26.70 29.65 16.98
C PRO A 67 28.03 30.33 17.33
N LYS A 68 28.02 31.67 17.47
CA LYS A 68 29.22 32.43 17.84
C LYS A 68 29.80 31.88 19.15
N ASN A 69 31.12 31.64 19.17
CA ASN A 69 31.91 31.07 20.28
C ASN A 69 31.79 29.56 20.53
N HIS A 70 31.19 28.78 19.63
CA HIS A 70 31.18 27.32 19.73
C HIS A 70 32.19 26.66 18.78
N VAL A 71 33.19 25.99 19.35
CA VAL A 71 34.16 25.18 18.60
C VAL A 71 33.46 23.90 18.14
N THR A 72 33.40 23.69 16.83
CA THR A 72 32.80 22.50 16.23
C THR A 72 33.81 21.36 16.18
N ASP A 73 33.47 20.21 16.75
CA ASP A 73 34.28 19.01 16.66
C ASP A 73 33.84 18.17 15.45
N LEU A 74 34.72 18.04 14.46
CA LEU A 74 34.44 17.28 13.23
C LEU A 74 34.39 15.77 13.46
N SER A 75 35.02 15.25 14.52
CA SER A 75 34.95 13.82 14.86
C SER A 75 33.55 13.41 15.36
N GLN A 76 32.77 14.39 15.81
CA GLN A 76 31.41 14.23 16.34
C GLN A 76 30.29 14.38 15.29
N MET A 77 30.67 14.43 14.01
CA MET A 77 29.74 14.39 12.88
C MET A 77 30.16 13.28 11.93
N GLY A 78 29.26 12.39 11.54
CA GLY A 78 29.66 11.22 10.77
C GLY A 78 28.54 10.28 10.39
N PHE A 79 28.89 9.29 9.56
CA PHE A 79 27.99 8.28 9.04
C PHE A 79 28.27 6.93 9.68
N PHE A 80 27.20 6.18 9.93
CA PHE A 80 27.27 4.83 10.48
C PHE A 80 26.08 3.99 10.01
N LEU A 81 26.23 2.68 10.12
CA LEU A 81 25.15 1.71 9.95
C LEU A 81 24.65 1.23 11.31
N LEU A 82 23.33 1.08 11.42
CA LEU A 82 22.68 0.66 12.64
C LEU A 82 21.53 -0.30 12.33
N SER A 83 21.51 -1.47 12.97
CA SER A 83 20.37 -2.38 12.91
C SER A 83 19.30 -1.99 13.94
N GLU A 84 18.09 -2.50 13.79
CA GLU A 84 16.98 -2.21 14.71
C GLU A 84 17.23 -2.76 16.13
N GLU A 85 17.89 -3.91 16.25
CA GLU A 85 18.30 -4.46 17.55
C GLU A 85 19.36 -3.58 18.23
N GLN A 86 20.36 -3.13 17.47
CA GLN A 86 21.39 -2.24 17.97
C GLN A 86 20.85 -0.86 18.35
N LEU A 87 19.84 -0.37 17.61
CA LEU A 87 19.18 0.91 17.92
C LEU A 87 18.60 0.90 19.33
N MET A 88 17.98 -0.20 19.76
CA MET A 88 17.46 -0.31 21.13
C MET A 88 18.57 -0.20 22.18
N GLN A 89 19.73 -0.82 21.94
CA GLN A 89 20.89 -0.72 22.85
C GLN A 89 21.49 0.68 22.90
N VAL A 90 21.64 1.32 21.73
CA VAL A 90 22.11 2.71 21.63
C VAL A 90 21.17 3.66 22.38
N MET A 91 19.85 3.47 22.26
CA MET A 91 18.86 4.29 22.97
C MET A 91 18.99 4.14 24.50
N ILE A 92 19.30 2.94 24.99
CA ILE A 92 19.56 2.70 26.41
C ILE A 92 20.85 3.41 26.86
N GLU A 93 21.94 3.32 26.07
CA GLU A 93 23.20 4.03 26.37
C GLU A 93 22.99 5.55 26.40
N MET A 94 22.21 6.08 25.46
CA MET A 94 21.83 7.49 25.38
C MET A 94 21.06 7.97 26.60
N GLU A 95 20.15 7.16 27.14
CA GLU A 95 19.36 7.52 28.32
C GLU A 95 20.21 7.51 29.61
N GLN A 96 21.22 6.62 29.66
CA GLN A 96 22.07 6.45 30.84
C GLN A 96 23.27 7.40 30.89
N THR A 97 23.68 7.97 29.76
CA THR A 97 24.92 8.74 29.64
C THR A 97 24.64 10.20 29.28
N ASP A 98 24.98 11.13 30.19
CA ASP A 98 24.88 12.56 29.90
C ASP A 98 25.90 12.95 28.81
N ARG A 99 25.45 13.72 27.81
CA ARG A 99 26.22 14.13 26.61
C ARG A 99 26.80 12.97 25.78
N PHE A 100 26.01 11.92 25.58
CA PHE A 100 26.38 10.82 24.70
C PHE A 100 26.41 11.21 23.21
N CYS A 101 27.45 10.77 22.50
CA CYS A 101 27.48 10.82 21.04
C CYS A 101 27.36 9.41 20.47
N VAL A 102 26.37 9.18 19.60
CA VAL A 102 26.13 7.85 19.00
C VAL A 102 27.33 7.31 18.22
N LEU A 103 28.19 8.19 17.69
CA LEU A 103 29.40 7.79 16.96
C LEU A 103 30.45 7.07 17.83
N SER A 104 30.38 7.20 19.16
CA SER A 104 31.27 6.49 20.08
C SER A 104 30.70 5.16 20.59
N SER A 105 29.47 4.81 20.22
CA SER A 105 28.84 3.56 20.67
C SER A 105 29.54 2.35 20.06
N GLN A 106 29.70 1.30 20.86
CA GLN A 106 30.21 0.00 20.38
C GLN A 106 29.19 -0.79 19.54
N TYR A 107 27.91 -0.42 19.61
CA TYR A 107 26.83 -1.12 18.91
C TYR A 107 26.64 -0.64 17.48
N ILE A 108 27.23 0.50 17.10
CA ILE A 108 27.16 1.01 15.73
C ILE A 108 28.24 0.39 14.85
N LYS A 109 27.96 0.29 13.55
CA LYS A 109 29.00 0.10 12.55
C LYS A 109 29.42 1.45 12.01
N TYR A 110 30.41 2.05 12.65
CA TYR A 110 31.02 3.29 12.22
C TYR A 110 31.55 3.17 10.78
N LEU A 111 31.31 4.20 9.95
CA LEU A 111 31.84 4.27 8.59
C LEU A 111 32.95 5.32 8.51
N PHE A 112 32.61 6.59 8.69
CA PHE A 112 33.55 7.71 8.70
C PHE A 112 32.97 8.94 9.39
N SER A 113 33.83 9.87 9.78
CA SER A 113 33.49 11.17 10.35
C SER A 113 33.90 12.32 9.44
N PHE A 114 33.49 13.53 9.78
CA PHE A 114 33.89 14.72 9.05
C PHE A 114 35.39 15.04 9.21
N ASN A 115 36.05 14.46 10.23
CA ASN A 115 37.49 14.55 10.39
C ASN A 115 38.26 13.75 9.32
N ASP A 116 37.62 12.75 8.71
CA ASP A 116 38.22 11.90 7.67
C ASP A 116 38.01 12.47 6.25
N LEU A 117 37.33 13.62 6.13
CA LEU A 117 37.12 14.30 4.86
C LEU A 117 38.44 14.86 4.34
N GLY A 118 38.64 14.76 3.02
CA GLY A 118 39.78 15.39 2.35
C GLY A 118 39.74 16.92 2.40
N PRO A 119 40.78 17.61 1.91
CA PRO A 119 40.88 19.08 1.94
C PRO A 119 39.75 19.80 1.20
N GLU A 120 39.11 19.15 0.25
CA GLU A 120 37.95 19.67 -0.50
C GLU A 120 36.59 19.37 0.17
N PHE A 121 36.60 18.75 1.35
CA PHE A 121 35.41 18.27 2.05
C PHE A 121 34.51 17.37 1.19
N ASN A 122 35.17 16.56 0.36
CA ASN A 122 34.55 15.53 -0.47
C ASN A 122 35.03 14.16 0.03
N TYR A 123 34.14 13.17 -0.09
CA TYR A 123 34.43 11.80 0.33
C TYR A 123 33.67 10.84 -0.57
N ASN A 124 34.33 9.77 -1.02
CA ASN A 124 33.71 8.71 -1.80
C ASN A 124 34.37 7.39 -1.44
N HIS A 125 33.62 6.51 -0.79
CA HIS A 125 34.14 5.22 -0.37
C HIS A 125 33.05 4.15 -0.37
N SER A 126 33.45 2.90 -0.61
CA SER A 126 32.58 1.73 -0.53
C SER A 126 32.99 0.84 0.63
N TYR A 127 32.01 0.44 1.43
CA TYR A 127 32.17 -0.36 2.64
C TYR A 127 31.52 -1.73 2.43
N PRO A 128 32.27 -2.85 2.60
CA PRO A 128 31.68 -4.17 2.59
C PRO A 128 30.90 -4.43 3.90
N VAL A 129 29.69 -4.99 3.77
CA VAL A 129 28.85 -5.40 4.90
C VAL A 129 28.90 -6.92 5.03
N SER A 130 29.79 -7.42 5.89
CA SER A 130 30.04 -8.86 6.03
C SER A 130 29.02 -9.59 6.91
N VAL A 131 28.41 -8.90 7.88
CA VAL A 131 27.37 -9.47 8.75
C VAL A 131 26.00 -9.19 8.11
N PRO A 132 25.23 -10.21 7.73
CA PRO A 132 23.96 -10.03 7.03
C PRO A 132 22.85 -9.62 7.99
N ASP A 133 22.37 -8.40 7.86
CA ASP A 133 21.23 -7.89 8.63
C ASP A 133 20.54 -6.74 7.87
N GLU A 134 19.43 -6.25 8.42
CA GLU A 134 18.79 -5.02 7.98
C GLU A 134 19.39 -3.82 8.69
N TYR A 135 20.16 -3.01 7.96
CA TYR A 135 20.82 -1.83 8.49
C TYR A 135 20.18 -0.56 7.95
N SER A 136 20.06 0.44 8.83
CA SER A 136 19.77 1.82 8.48
C SER A 136 21.07 2.60 8.33
N LEU A 137 21.20 3.35 7.23
CA LEU A 137 22.27 4.33 7.06
C LEU A 137 21.86 5.64 7.71
N VAL A 138 22.67 6.10 8.65
CA VAL A 138 22.37 7.28 9.48
C VAL A 138 23.57 8.22 9.50
N PHE A 139 23.29 9.52 9.39
CA PHE A 139 24.22 10.57 9.77
C PHE A 139 23.90 11.05 11.18
N ALA A 140 24.92 11.17 12.02
CA ALA A 140 24.82 11.80 13.33
C ALA A 140 25.56 13.13 13.35
N ASN A 141 24.95 14.08 14.06
CA ASN A 141 25.55 15.35 14.44
C ASN A 141 25.43 15.51 15.96
N CYS A 142 26.50 15.20 16.68
CA CYS A 142 26.53 15.32 18.13
C CYS A 142 26.91 16.74 18.60
N ASN A 143 27.20 17.68 17.69
CA ASN A 143 27.46 19.07 18.04
C ASN A 143 26.12 19.80 18.23
N PRO A 144 25.80 20.30 19.45
CA PRO A 144 24.52 20.94 19.71
C PRO A 144 24.39 22.25 18.94
N ASN A 145 23.24 22.46 18.30
CA ASN A 145 22.89 23.68 17.56
C ASN A 145 23.81 24.01 16.36
N VAL A 146 24.57 23.03 15.86
CA VAL A 146 25.33 23.18 14.61
C VAL A 146 24.45 22.75 13.44
N GLU A 147 24.30 23.62 12.45
CA GLU A 147 23.53 23.34 11.23
C GLU A 147 24.47 22.84 10.14
N VAL A 148 24.20 21.66 9.57
CA VAL A 148 25.01 21.05 8.51
C VAL A 148 24.32 21.18 7.16
N SER A 149 25.10 21.45 6.11
CA SER A 149 24.65 21.39 4.73
C SER A 149 25.60 20.52 3.92
N MET A 150 25.06 19.56 3.16
CA MET A 150 25.86 18.64 2.35
C MET A 150 25.02 17.99 1.25
N ASN A 151 25.69 17.60 0.16
CA ASN A 151 25.12 16.71 -0.85
C ASN A 151 25.57 15.28 -0.54
N VAL A 152 24.62 14.37 -0.39
CA VAL A 152 24.87 12.96 -0.06
C VAL A 152 24.34 12.10 -1.18
N HIS A 153 25.18 11.22 -1.70
CA HIS A 153 24.85 10.21 -2.67
C HIS A 153 25.10 8.82 -2.08
N THR A 154 24.10 7.96 -2.13
CA THR A 154 24.09 6.64 -1.49
C THR A 154 23.73 5.57 -2.50
N GLU A 155 24.51 4.50 -2.54
CA GLU A 155 24.14 3.25 -3.22
C GLU A 155 24.26 2.09 -2.25
N MET A 156 23.19 1.33 -2.06
CA MET A 156 23.22 0.09 -1.28
C MET A 156 22.82 -1.07 -2.16
N TYR A 157 23.64 -2.12 -2.17
CA TYR A 157 23.40 -3.27 -3.03
C TYR A 157 23.99 -4.55 -2.44
N ASN A 158 23.41 -5.67 -2.87
CA ASN A 158 23.96 -7.01 -2.67
C ASN A 158 24.64 -7.49 -3.96
N LEU A 159 25.54 -8.46 -3.87
CA LEU A 159 26.14 -9.09 -5.04
C LEU A 159 25.52 -10.46 -5.31
N GLU A 160 24.88 -10.60 -6.47
CA GLU A 160 24.43 -11.87 -7.04
C GLU A 160 25.43 -12.30 -8.11
N GLY A 161 26.45 -13.07 -7.71
CA GLY A 161 27.63 -13.32 -8.55
C GLY A 161 28.46 -12.05 -8.69
N GLU A 162 28.59 -11.53 -9.91
CA GLU A 162 29.24 -10.25 -10.22
C GLU A 162 28.24 -9.11 -10.45
N THR A 163 26.94 -9.41 -10.42
CA THR A 163 25.88 -8.42 -10.69
C THR A 163 25.41 -7.76 -9.40
N LYS A 164 25.23 -6.44 -9.44
CA LYS A 164 24.64 -5.68 -8.33
C LYS A 164 23.13 -5.92 -8.29
N ASP A 165 22.65 -6.33 -7.13
CA ASP A 165 21.24 -6.41 -6.77
C ASP A 165 20.92 -5.26 -5.82
N TYR A 166 20.29 -4.23 -6.36
CA TYR A 166 19.90 -3.06 -5.60
C TYR A 166 18.60 -3.28 -4.80
N LEU A 167 17.96 -4.45 -4.86
CA LEU A 167 16.86 -4.76 -3.95
C LEU A 167 17.39 -5.30 -2.61
N PRO A 168 16.74 -4.92 -1.49
CA PRO A 168 16.97 -5.56 -0.20
C PRO A 168 16.79 -7.07 -0.29
N ALA A 169 17.52 -7.83 0.54
CA ALA A 169 17.47 -9.29 0.56
C ALA A 169 16.05 -9.86 0.67
N GLY A 170 15.16 -9.18 1.41
CA GLY A 170 13.76 -9.55 1.55
C GLY A 170 12.88 -9.29 0.34
N GLN A 171 13.34 -8.49 -0.63
CA GLN A 171 12.58 -8.06 -1.80
C GLN A 171 13.10 -8.64 -3.11
N THR A 172 14.30 -9.21 -3.16
CA THR A 172 14.91 -9.75 -4.39
C THR A 172 14.05 -10.78 -5.14
N GLN A 173 13.16 -11.49 -4.42
CA GLN A 173 12.23 -12.48 -5.02
C GLN A 173 10.93 -11.88 -5.54
N LEU A 174 10.61 -10.61 -5.21
CA LEU A 174 9.35 -9.96 -5.59
C LEU A 174 9.11 -9.89 -7.11
N PRO A 175 10.10 -9.60 -7.97
CA PRO A 175 9.86 -9.59 -9.42
C PRO A 175 9.29 -10.94 -9.91
N LYS A 176 9.89 -12.05 -9.48
CA LYS A 176 9.44 -13.40 -9.83
C LYS A 176 8.07 -13.71 -9.24
N LEU A 177 7.85 -13.34 -7.97
CA LEU A 177 6.60 -13.56 -7.27
C LEU A 177 5.43 -12.84 -7.97
N TYR A 178 5.58 -11.55 -8.26
CA TYR A 178 4.56 -10.76 -8.97
C TYR A 178 4.30 -11.32 -10.37
N PHE A 179 5.35 -11.75 -11.08
CA PHE A 179 5.19 -12.39 -12.39
C PHE A 179 4.42 -13.71 -12.32
N ILE A 180 4.66 -14.56 -11.32
CA ILE A 180 3.88 -15.80 -11.11
C ILE A 180 2.41 -15.49 -10.84
N PHE A 181 2.12 -14.51 -9.98
CA PHE A 181 0.74 -14.09 -9.74
C PHE A 181 0.11 -13.48 -10.99
N PHE A 182 0.84 -12.70 -11.78
CA PHE A 182 0.38 -12.18 -13.06
C PHE A 182 -0.08 -13.33 -13.98
N LEU A 183 0.73 -14.37 -14.16
CA LEU A 183 0.36 -15.56 -14.95
C LEU A 183 -0.91 -16.24 -14.40
N SER A 184 -1.03 -16.34 -13.07
CA SER A 184 -2.23 -16.91 -12.43
C SER A 184 -3.50 -16.09 -12.73
N TYR A 185 -3.41 -14.76 -12.71
CA TYR A 185 -4.52 -13.86 -13.03
C TYR A 185 -4.85 -13.84 -14.53
N VAL A 186 -3.86 -13.99 -15.41
CA VAL A 186 -4.09 -14.16 -16.86
C VAL A 186 -4.83 -15.47 -17.13
N ALA A 187 -4.41 -16.58 -16.52
CA ALA A 187 -5.11 -17.85 -16.62
C ALA A 187 -6.55 -17.73 -16.09
N PHE A 188 -6.73 -17.07 -14.94
CA PHE A 188 -8.04 -16.82 -14.37
C PHE A 188 -8.93 -15.94 -15.28
N MET A 189 -8.37 -14.92 -15.92
CA MET A 189 -9.07 -14.12 -16.92
C MET A 189 -9.54 -14.98 -18.11
N GLY A 190 -8.69 -15.88 -18.59
CA GLY A 190 -9.04 -16.82 -19.66
C GLY A 190 -10.23 -17.72 -19.27
N VAL A 191 -10.21 -18.27 -18.05
CA VAL A 191 -11.34 -19.06 -17.50
C VAL A 191 -12.60 -18.20 -17.39
N TRP A 192 -12.50 -16.95 -16.91
CA TRP A 192 -13.65 -16.06 -16.77
C TRP A 192 -14.29 -15.73 -18.13
N ILE A 193 -13.47 -15.37 -19.12
CA ILE A 193 -13.92 -15.12 -20.50
C ILE A 193 -14.63 -16.36 -21.05
N TYR A 194 -14.05 -17.55 -20.87
CA TYR A 194 -14.67 -18.80 -21.30
C TYR A 194 -16.05 -19.02 -20.66
N VAL A 195 -16.18 -18.80 -19.35
CA VAL A 195 -17.46 -18.93 -18.62
C VAL A 195 -18.49 -17.92 -19.14
N CYS A 196 -18.10 -16.66 -19.35
CA CYS A 196 -18.98 -15.64 -19.94
C CYS A 196 -19.40 -15.98 -21.38
N MET A 197 -18.48 -16.52 -22.19
CA MET A 197 -18.77 -16.94 -23.56
C MET A 197 -19.67 -18.16 -23.64
N LYS A 198 -19.65 -19.04 -22.63
CA LYS A 198 -20.53 -20.20 -22.55
C LYS A 198 -21.94 -19.81 -22.14
N ASN A 199 -22.07 -18.84 -21.22
CA ASN A 199 -23.36 -18.41 -20.66
C ASN A 199 -23.77 -17.00 -21.11
N LYS A 200 -23.59 -16.68 -22.41
CA LYS A 200 -23.77 -15.31 -22.95
C LYS A 200 -25.10 -14.65 -22.62
N VAL A 201 -26.18 -15.45 -22.55
CA VAL A 201 -27.53 -14.97 -22.25
C VAL A 201 -27.65 -14.44 -20.82
N SER A 202 -26.83 -14.96 -19.90
CA SER A 202 -26.81 -14.59 -18.47
C SER A 202 -25.69 -13.59 -18.13
N VAL A 203 -25.02 -13.01 -19.13
CA VAL A 203 -23.95 -12.03 -18.91
C VAL A 203 -24.53 -10.63 -18.75
N HIS A 204 -24.63 -10.18 -17.50
CA HIS A 204 -24.92 -8.80 -17.13
C HIS A 204 -23.66 -7.91 -17.08
N ARG A 205 -23.85 -6.58 -17.00
CA ARG A 205 -22.75 -5.58 -16.96
C ARG A 205 -21.76 -5.82 -15.81
N ILE A 206 -22.21 -6.40 -14.69
CA ILE A 206 -21.35 -6.76 -13.56
C ILE A 206 -20.22 -7.71 -13.97
N HIS A 207 -20.49 -8.69 -14.84
CA HIS A 207 -19.47 -9.63 -15.27
C HIS A 207 -18.39 -8.97 -16.13
N LEU A 208 -18.75 -7.91 -16.87
CA LEU A 208 -17.79 -7.09 -17.63
C LEU A 208 -16.93 -6.24 -16.70
N VAL A 209 -17.53 -5.64 -15.66
CA VAL A 209 -16.79 -4.90 -14.63
C VAL A 209 -15.85 -5.82 -13.85
N MET A 210 -16.30 -7.03 -13.51
CA MET A 210 -15.49 -8.08 -12.90
C MET A 210 -14.34 -8.51 -13.83
N GLY A 211 -14.60 -8.70 -15.13
CA GLY A 211 -13.55 -8.95 -16.12
C GLY A 211 -12.51 -7.82 -16.17
N ALA A 212 -12.96 -6.56 -16.16
CA ALA A 212 -12.08 -5.41 -16.10
C ALA A 212 -11.25 -5.36 -14.80
N LEU A 213 -11.83 -5.76 -13.66
CA LEU A 213 -11.11 -5.85 -12.38
C LEU A 213 -9.94 -6.85 -12.45
N ILE A 214 -10.14 -8.04 -13.04
CA ILE A 214 -9.06 -9.01 -13.24
C ILE A 214 -7.99 -8.44 -14.19
N ALA A 215 -8.41 -7.80 -15.27
CA ALA A 215 -7.48 -7.22 -16.24
C ALA A 215 -6.59 -6.13 -15.61
N VAL A 216 -7.18 -5.19 -14.87
CA VAL A 216 -6.44 -4.17 -14.11
C VAL A 216 -5.53 -4.81 -13.07
N LYS A 217 -5.99 -5.87 -12.40
CA LYS A 217 -5.18 -6.60 -11.41
C LYS A 217 -3.95 -7.27 -12.03
N ALA A 218 -4.11 -7.92 -13.18
CA ALA A 218 -3.01 -8.52 -13.93
C ALA A 218 -2.02 -7.44 -14.39
N LEU A 219 -2.53 -6.34 -14.95
CA LEU A 219 -1.69 -5.23 -15.42
C LEU A 219 -0.89 -4.58 -14.27
N ASN A 220 -1.52 -4.40 -13.12
CA ASN A 220 -0.83 -3.95 -11.91
C ASN A 220 0.33 -4.87 -11.52
N LEU A 221 0.14 -6.18 -11.59
CA LEU A 221 1.16 -7.17 -11.20
C LEU A 221 2.33 -7.23 -12.17
N VAL A 222 2.11 -7.13 -13.48
CA VAL A 222 3.21 -7.09 -14.44
C VAL A 222 3.99 -5.78 -14.33
N CYS A 223 3.31 -4.64 -14.11
CA CYS A 223 4.00 -3.37 -13.84
C CYS A 223 4.83 -3.45 -12.55
N ALA A 224 4.30 -4.07 -11.48
CA ALA A 224 5.05 -4.27 -10.24
C ALA A 224 6.27 -5.19 -10.43
N ALA A 225 6.13 -6.23 -11.25
CA ALA A 225 7.22 -7.15 -11.56
C ALA A 225 8.34 -6.46 -12.34
N GLU A 226 7.98 -5.71 -13.38
CA GLU A 226 8.92 -4.93 -14.20
C GLU A 226 9.61 -3.85 -13.37
N ASP A 227 8.86 -3.04 -12.62
CA ASP A 227 9.42 -2.00 -11.76
C ASP A 227 10.50 -2.57 -10.81
N LYS A 228 10.15 -3.62 -10.06
CA LYS A 228 11.10 -4.28 -9.16
C LYS A 228 12.27 -4.93 -9.90
N TYR A 229 12.05 -5.47 -11.10
CA TYR A 229 13.13 -6.03 -11.92
C TYR A 229 14.11 -4.96 -12.41
N TYR A 230 13.61 -3.79 -12.83
CA TYR A 230 14.45 -2.66 -13.23
C TYR A 230 15.21 -2.11 -12.04
N VAL A 231 14.53 -1.79 -10.93
CA VAL A 231 15.17 -1.31 -9.70
C VAL A 231 16.26 -2.28 -9.24
N LYS A 232 16.00 -3.59 -9.26
CA LYS A 232 17.01 -4.61 -8.94
C LYS A 232 18.32 -4.45 -9.73
N ARG A 233 18.25 -4.08 -11.02
CA ARG A 233 19.41 -4.00 -11.91
C ARG A 233 20.04 -2.63 -12.02
N THR A 234 19.23 -1.57 -12.06
CA THR A 234 19.69 -0.20 -12.32
C THR A 234 19.80 0.62 -11.04
N GLY A 235 19.14 0.21 -9.96
CA GLY A 235 19.05 0.97 -8.72
C GLY A 235 18.15 2.20 -8.80
N THR A 236 17.57 2.51 -9.97
CA THR A 236 16.74 3.71 -10.21
C THR A 236 15.42 3.36 -10.91
N PRO A 237 14.29 3.99 -10.54
CA PRO A 237 13.02 3.81 -11.22
C PRO A 237 13.00 4.64 -12.49
N HIS A 238 12.49 4.05 -13.57
CA HIS A 238 12.55 4.60 -14.94
C HIS A 238 11.17 5.04 -15.46
N GLY A 239 10.24 5.45 -14.58
CA GLY A 239 8.89 5.89 -14.96
C GLY A 239 7.82 4.79 -14.95
N TRP A 240 8.20 3.53 -14.72
CA TRP A 240 7.26 2.41 -14.53
C TRP A 240 6.51 2.47 -13.20
N ASP A 241 7.10 3.13 -12.22
CA ASP A 241 6.51 3.51 -10.94
C ASP A 241 5.20 4.29 -11.11
N ILE A 242 5.16 5.23 -12.05
CA ILE A 242 3.96 6.03 -12.36
C ILE A 242 2.80 5.11 -12.80
N VAL A 243 3.12 4.16 -13.68
CA VAL A 243 2.15 3.20 -14.23
C VAL A 243 1.71 2.21 -13.15
N PHE A 244 2.64 1.74 -12.32
CA PHE A 244 2.35 0.90 -11.16
C PHE A 244 1.41 1.60 -10.18
N TYR A 245 1.68 2.85 -9.80
CA TYR A 245 0.83 3.61 -8.88
C TYR A 245 -0.55 3.92 -9.47
N ALA A 246 -0.63 4.25 -10.76
CA ALA A 246 -1.90 4.43 -11.45
C ALA A 246 -2.74 3.14 -11.40
N PHE A 247 -2.15 1.99 -11.70
CA PHE A 247 -2.87 0.72 -11.64
C PHE A 247 -3.16 0.25 -10.23
N GLN A 248 -2.31 0.56 -9.25
CA GLN A 248 -2.56 0.24 -7.85
C GLN A 248 -3.73 1.05 -7.28
N PHE A 249 -3.79 2.34 -7.62
CA PHE A 249 -4.91 3.21 -7.29
C PHE A 249 -6.21 2.74 -7.96
N LEU A 250 -6.17 2.45 -9.26
CA LEU A 250 -7.31 1.93 -10.01
C LEU A 250 -7.77 0.58 -9.46
N ARG A 251 -6.84 -0.32 -9.10
CA ARG A 251 -7.15 -1.60 -8.44
C ARG A 251 -7.88 -1.36 -7.12
N GLY A 252 -7.39 -0.45 -6.29
CA GLY A 252 -8.02 -0.12 -5.01
C GLY A 252 -9.45 0.38 -5.20
N ILE A 253 -9.64 1.40 -6.05
CA ILE A 253 -10.96 1.97 -6.32
C ILE A 253 -11.91 0.95 -6.93
N MET A 254 -11.47 0.18 -7.93
CA MET A 254 -12.30 -0.83 -8.58
C MET A 254 -12.70 -1.94 -7.60
N LEU A 255 -11.80 -2.37 -6.72
CA LEU A 255 -12.11 -3.37 -5.70
C LEU A 255 -13.18 -2.87 -4.71
N PHE A 256 -13.00 -1.65 -4.18
CA PHE A 256 -14.00 -1.03 -3.31
C PHE A 256 -15.32 -0.79 -4.05
N THR A 257 -15.26 -0.37 -5.32
CA THR A 257 -16.44 -0.18 -6.17
C THR A 257 -17.20 -1.49 -6.36
N VAL A 258 -16.51 -2.60 -6.65
CA VAL A 258 -17.13 -3.92 -6.78
C VAL A 258 -17.69 -4.41 -5.44
N ILE A 259 -16.98 -4.22 -4.32
CA ILE A 259 -17.49 -4.60 -2.99
C ILE A 259 -18.76 -3.82 -2.64
N VAL A 260 -18.79 -2.51 -2.90
CA VAL A 260 -19.97 -1.67 -2.68
C VAL A 260 -21.11 -2.08 -3.61
N LEU A 261 -20.84 -2.27 -4.91
CA LEU A 261 -21.85 -2.67 -5.90
C LEU A 261 -22.46 -4.04 -5.58
N ILE A 262 -21.67 -4.99 -5.06
CA ILE A 262 -22.19 -6.27 -4.61
C ILE A 262 -22.97 -6.11 -3.30
N GLY A 263 -22.47 -5.27 -2.38
CA GLY A 263 -23.08 -5.02 -1.09
C GLY A 263 -24.40 -4.25 -1.14
N THR A 264 -24.74 -3.58 -2.25
CA THR A 264 -25.97 -2.79 -2.39
C THR A 264 -27.10 -3.49 -3.13
N GLY A 265 -26.88 -4.70 -3.68
CA GLY A 265 -27.72 -5.23 -4.77
C GLY A 265 -27.46 -4.45 -6.06
N TRP A 266 -27.58 -5.09 -7.22
CA TRP A 266 -27.26 -4.46 -8.51
C TRP A 266 -28.47 -3.76 -9.13
N SER A 267 -29.43 -3.32 -8.32
CA SER A 267 -30.35 -2.27 -8.73
C SER A 267 -29.61 -0.93 -8.74
N PHE A 268 -29.68 -0.31 -9.91
CA PHE A 268 -29.07 0.94 -10.28
C PHE A 268 -29.22 2.03 -9.19
N LEU A 269 -28.20 2.23 -8.35
CA LEU A 269 -28.00 3.48 -7.63
C LEU A 269 -29.22 3.97 -6.79
N LYS A 270 -29.92 3.11 -6.03
CA LYS A 270 -30.91 3.48 -4.96
C LYS A 270 -31.46 2.22 -4.24
N PRO A 271 -31.98 2.26 -3.00
CA PRO A 271 -31.45 2.75 -1.73
C PRO A 271 -31.57 1.63 -0.64
N PHE A 272 -30.91 0.47 -0.78
CA PHE A 272 -30.98 -0.57 0.26
C PHE A 272 -30.00 -0.37 1.43
N LEU A 273 -29.01 0.53 1.28
CA LEU A 273 -28.26 1.06 2.42
C LEU A 273 -29.12 2.10 3.11
N GLN A 274 -29.43 1.89 4.39
CA GLN A 274 -30.06 2.92 5.22
C GLN A 274 -29.26 4.23 5.08
N GLU A 275 -29.89 5.40 5.07
CA GLU A 275 -29.18 6.69 4.87
C GLU A 275 -27.97 6.85 5.81
N ARG A 276 -28.04 6.24 7.00
CA ARG A 276 -26.95 6.18 7.97
C ARG A 276 -25.75 5.35 7.49
N GLU A 277 -25.99 4.17 6.91
CA GLU A 277 -24.96 3.28 6.38
C GLU A 277 -24.28 3.90 5.15
N LYS A 278 -25.07 4.54 4.27
CA LYS A 278 -24.56 5.32 3.14
C LYS A 278 -23.68 6.49 3.60
N LYS A 279 -24.07 7.22 4.65
CA LYS A 279 -23.27 8.32 5.22
C LYS A 279 -21.93 7.82 5.79
N VAL A 280 -21.92 6.68 6.49
CA VAL A 280 -20.68 6.08 7.00
C VAL A 280 -19.75 5.69 5.84
N LEU A 281 -20.26 4.96 4.83
CA LEU A 281 -19.44 4.56 3.68
C LEU A 281 -18.96 5.75 2.85
N MET A 282 -19.79 6.79 2.70
CA MET A 282 -19.44 8.03 1.98
C MET A 282 -18.32 8.82 2.66
N ILE A 283 -18.12 8.65 3.96
CA ILE A 283 -17.00 9.27 4.70
C ILE A 283 -15.77 8.35 4.70
N VAL A 284 -15.97 7.06 4.97
CA VAL A 284 -14.86 6.11 5.14
C VAL A 284 -14.11 5.86 3.82
N ILE A 285 -14.82 5.72 2.69
CA ILE A 285 -14.17 5.43 1.40
C ILE A 285 -13.24 6.57 0.96
N PRO A 286 -13.67 7.85 0.92
CA PRO A 286 -12.76 8.96 0.60
C PRO A 286 -11.60 9.08 1.59
N LEU A 287 -11.86 8.89 2.89
CA LEU A 287 -10.81 8.94 3.91
C LEU A 287 -9.75 7.87 3.68
N GLN A 288 -10.15 6.64 3.34
CA GLN A 288 -9.22 5.56 2.98
C GLN A 288 -8.44 5.87 1.70
N VAL A 289 -9.08 6.48 0.70
CA VAL A 289 -8.39 6.89 -0.52
C VAL A 289 -7.31 7.94 -0.19
N ILE A 290 -7.65 8.96 0.61
CA ILE A 290 -6.71 9.99 1.04
C ILE A 290 -5.57 9.39 1.87
N ALA A 291 -5.89 8.52 2.83
CA ALA A 291 -4.89 7.87 3.68
C ALA A 291 -3.93 6.98 2.86
N ASN A 292 -4.45 6.23 1.88
CA ASN A 292 -3.60 5.44 0.98
C ASN A 292 -2.70 6.35 0.11
N ILE A 293 -3.23 7.44 -0.45
CA ILE A 293 -2.42 8.41 -1.22
C ILE A 293 -1.32 9.02 -0.32
N ALA A 294 -1.70 9.47 0.87
CA ALA A 294 -0.77 10.06 1.82
C ALA A 294 0.31 9.06 2.26
N SER A 295 -0.07 7.80 2.50
CA SER A 295 0.88 6.73 2.83
C SER A 295 1.87 6.45 1.71
N VAL A 296 1.43 6.45 0.44
CA VAL A 296 2.33 6.31 -0.71
C VAL A 296 3.30 7.50 -0.77
N VAL A 297 2.79 8.73 -0.67
CA VAL A 297 3.62 9.94 -0.71
C VAL A 297 4.65 9.97 0.42
N THR A 298 4.27 9.60 1.64
CA THR A 298 5.19 9.49 2.78
C THR A 298 6.17 8.32 2.62
N GLY A 299 5.76 7.22 2.00
CA GLY A 299 6.68 6.14 1.63
C GLY A 299 7.77 6.61 0.68
N GLU A 300 7.41 7.48 -0.27
CA GLU A 300 8.32 7.98 -1.31
C GLU A 300 9.32 9.01 -0.81
N THR A 301 8.95 9.82 0.18
CA THR A 301 9.86 10.83 0.75
C THR A 301 10.93 10.24 1.66
N GLY A 302 10.78 8.97 2.07
CA GLY A 302 11.73 8.23 2.89
C GLY A 302 11.86 8.75 4.33
N PRO A 303 12.62 8.02 5.19
CA PRO A 303 12.80 8.36 6.61
C PRO A 303 13.60 9.67 6.83
N PHE A 304 14.09 10.28 5.74
CA PHE A 304 14.84 11.52 5.75
C PHE A 304 14.01 12.73 6.19
N ILE A 305 12.69 12.74 5.96
CA ILE A 305 11.80 13.84 6.37
C ILE A 305 11.47 13.74 7.87
N LYS A 306 11.41 14.90 8.52
CA LYS A 306 10.99 15.05 9.92
C LYS A 306 9.60 14.41 10.13
N ASP A 307 9.43 13.67 11.22
CA ASP A 307 8.18 13.00 11.62
C ASP A 307 7.67 11.88 10.70
N TRP A 308 8.51 11.33 9.80
CA TRP A 308 8.15 10.20 8.92
C TRP A 308 7.56 9.00 9.68
N ALA A 309 8.17 8.62 10.80
CA ALA A 309 7.69 7.53 11.64
C ALA A 309 6.30 7.82 12.24
N THR A 310 6.07 9.05 12.70
CA THR A 310 4.79 9.51 13.26
C THR A 310 3.68 9.44 12.22
N TRP A 311 3.95 9.89 10.98
CA TRP A 311 2.98 9.81 9.89
C TRP A 311 2.59 8.37 9.54
N ASN A 312 3.55 7.45 9.49
CA ASN A 312 3.26 6.03 9.27
C ASN A 312 2.38 5.43 10.37
N GLN A 313 2.60 5.80 11.64
CA GLN A 313 1.73 5.38 12.75
C GLN A 313 0.33 5.97 12.64
N VAL A 314 0.21 7.24 12.24
CA VAL A 314 -1.08 7.91 12.01
C VAL A 314 -1.86 7.23 10.88
N PHE A 315 -1.23 6.91 9.75
CA PHE A 315 -1.90 6.21 8.65
C PHE A 315 -2.39 4.83 9.06
N LEU A 316 -1.59 4.07 9.83
CA LEU A 316 -2.00 2.79 10.39
C LEU A 316 -3.24 2.94 11.29
N LEU A 317 -3.24 3.96 12.17
CA LEU A 317 -4.36 4.23 13.07
C LEU A 317 -5.63 4.57 12.29
N ILE A 318 -5.52 5.39 11.25
CA ILE A 318 -6.63 5.73 10.35
C ILE A 318 -7.16 4.46 9.68
N ASP A 319 -6.29 3.61 9.12
CA ASP A 319 -6.68 2.37 8.46
C ASP A 319 -7.43 1.43 9.40
N ILE A 320 -6.95 1.26 10.63
CA ILE A 320 -7.62 0.44 11.66
C ILE A 320 -8.98 1.04 12.03
N ALA A 321 -9.05 2.35 12.27
CA ALA A 321 -10.30 3.04 12.59
C ALA A 321 -11.34 2.90 11.47
N CYS A 322 -10.90 3.06 10.21
CA CYS A 322 -11.76 2.87 9.03
C CYS A 322 -12.22 1.41 8.89
N CYS A 323 -11.36 0.43 9.14
CA CYS A 323 -11.75 -0.98 9.14
C CYS A 323 -12.83 -1.27 10.19
N CYS A 324 -12.68 -0.74 11.40
CA CYS A 324 -13.69 -0.85 12.45
C CYS A 324 -15.01 -0.15 12.05
N ALA A 325 -14.93 1.02 11.42
CA ALA A 325 -16.10 1.78 10.98
C ALA A 325 -16.92 1.04 9.91
N ILE A 326 -16.29 0.27 9.02
CA ILE A 326 -16.98 -0.54 7.98
C ILE A 326 -17.82 -1.67 8.58
N ILE A 327 -17.45 -2.17 9.76
CA ILE A 327 -18.16 -3.29 10.41
C ILE A 327 -19.48 -2.85 10.99
N PHE A 328 -19.58 -1.59 11.41
CA PHE A 328 -20.79 -1.08 12.03
C PHE A 328 -22.01 -1.16 11.09
N PRO A 329 -21.94 -0.65 9.83
CA PRO A 329 -22.97 -0.88 8.81
C PRO A 329 -23.26 -2.35 8.54
N ILE A 330 -22.24 -3.22 8.53
CA ILE A 330 -22.41 -4.64 8.20
C ILE A 330 -23.18 -5.38 9.31
N VAL A 331 -22.78 -5.17 10.58
CA VAL A 331 -23.47 -5.75 11.74
C VAL A 331 -24.90 -5.21 11.84
N TRP A 332 -25.09 -3.93 11.54
CA TRP A 332 -26.40 -3.30 11.53
C TRP A 332 -27.30 -3.85 10.43
N SER A 333 -26.83 -3.89 9.18
CA SER A 333 -27.52 -4.50 8.04
C SER A 333 -27.95 -5.95 8.33
N ILE A 334 -27.07 -6.77 8.93
CA ILE A 334 -27.42 -8.14 9.36
C ILE A 334 -28.56 -8.15 10.41
N ARG A 335 -28.57 -7.20 11.36
CA ARG A 335 -29.64 -7.09 12.36
C ARG A 335 -30.96 -6.66 11.73
N THR A 336 -30.95 -5.64 10.87
CA THR A 336 -32.14 -5.15 10.18
C THR A 336 -32.75 -6.21 9.26
N LEU A 337 -31.91 -6.93 8.50
CA LEU A 337 -32.37 -8.08 7.72
C LEU A 337 -33.00 -9.15 8.61
N ARG A 338 -32.42 -9.42 9.79
CA ARG A 338 -32.92 -10.43 10.74
C ARG A 338 -34.27 -10.02 11.34
N GLU A 339 -34.47 -8.73 11.58
CA GLU A 339 -35.74 -8.20 12.06
C GLU A 339 -36.82 -8.25 10.98
N ALA A 340 -36.51 -7.84 9.74
CA ALA A 340 -37.43 -7.93 8.60
C ALA A 340 -37.86 -9.39 8.29
N SER A 341 -36.98 -10.37 8.52
CA SER A 341 -37.31 -11.79 8.33
C SER A 341 -38.35 -12.33 9.33
N LYS A 342 -38.55 -11.67 10.48
CA LYS A 342 -39.49 -12.11 11.52
C LYS A 342 -40.92 -11.61 11.29
N THR A 343 -41.09 -10.54 10.51
CA THR A 343 -42.37 -9.85 10.31
C THR A 343 -43.05 -10.18 8.99
N ASP A 344 -42.37 -10.88 8.07
CA ASP A 344 -42.86 -11.13 6.71
C ASP A 344 -43.41 -12.56 6.55
N GLY A 345 -44.60 -12.71 5.96
CA GLY A 345 -45.25 -14.00 5.68
C GLY A 345 -44.47 -14.89 4.70
N LYS A 346 -43.42 -14.34 4.07
CA LYS A 346 -42.39 -15.02 3.24
C LYS A 346 -41.09 -15.32 4.01
N ALA A 347 -41.16 -15.53 5.33
CA ALA A 347 -40.01 -15.72 6.23
C ALA A 347 -38.90 -16.66 5.73
N ALA A 348 -39.24 -17.78 5.08
CA ALA A 348 -38.24 -18.74 4.55
C ALA A 348 -37.38 -18.17 3.41
N ARG A 349 -37.96 -17.30 2.56
CA ARG A 349 -37.27 -16.69 1.41
C ARG A 349 -36.33 -15.56 1.85
N ASN A 350 -36.79 -14.74 2.81
CA ASN A 350 -35.95 -13.72 3.44
C ASN A 350 -34.82 -14.34 4.27
N LEU A 351 -35.04 -15.49 4.94
CA LEU A 351 -33.99 -16.21 5.66
C LEU A 351 -32.88 -16.75 4.74
N ALA A 352 -33.25 -17.29 3.56
CA ALA A 352 -32.30 -17.78 2.57
C ALA A 352 -31.48 -16.63 1.93
N LYS A 353 -32.10 -15.47 1.69
CA LYS A 353 -31.41 -14.24 1.29
C LYS A 353 -30.40 -13.81 2.38
N LEU A 354 -30.82 -13.86 3.65
CA LEU A 354 -29.99 -13.51 4.81
C LEU A 354 -28.73 -14.37 4.96
N THR A 355 -28.84 -15.69 4.79
CA THR A 355 -27.69 -16.59 4.93
C THR A 355 -26.68 -16.42 3.79
N LEU A 356 -27.18 -16.22 2.57
CA LEU A 356 -26.39 -16.05 1.36
C LEU A 356 -25.58 -14.73 1.37
N PHE A 357 -26.21 -13.62 1.76
CA PHE A 357 -25.53 -12.33 1.94
C PHE A 357 -24.60 -12.33 3.15
N ARG A 358 -24.99 -12.93 4.28
CA ARG A 358 -24.14 -13.05 5.48
C ARG A 358 -22.84 -13.80 5.20
N GLN A 359 -22.88 -14.88 4.41
CA GLN A 359 -21.67 -15.62 4.03
C GLN A 359 -20.74 -14.75 3.18
N PHE A 360 -21.28 -14.03 2.19
CA PHE A 360 -20.51 -13.10 1.38
C PHE A 360 -19.87 -11.99 2.23
N TYR A 361 -20.63 -11.32 3.10
CA TYR A 361 -20.11 -10.28 3.98
C TYR A 361 -19.05 -10.80 4.96
N MET A 362 -19.24 -11.99 5.54
CA MET A 362 -18.21 -12.59 6.42
C MET A 362 -16.90 -12.83 5.68
N VAL A 363 -16.95 -13.27 4.41
CA VAL A 363 -15.75 -13.46 3.58
C VAL A 363 -15.10 -12.13 3.22
N VAL A 364 -15.88 -11.11 2.85
CA VAL A 364 -15.35 -9.75 2.58
C VAL A 364 -14.68 -9.16 3.82
N VAL A 365 -15.34 -9.22 4.98
CA VAL A 365 -14.81 -8.75 6.26
C VAL A 365 -13.53 -9.51 6.61
N GLY A 366 -13.55 -10.84 6.50
CA GLY A 366 -12.36 -11.68 6.74
C GLY A 366 -11.19 -11.32 5.83
N TYR A 367 -11.44 -11.10 4.53
CA TYR A 367 -10.41 -10.66 3.58
C TYR A 367 -9.83 -9.29 3.93
N LEU A 368 -10.68 -8.31 4.26
CA LEU A 368 -10.23 -6.97 4.65
C LEU A 368 -9.39 -7.02 5.93
N TYR A 369 -9.83 -7.77 6.93
CA TYR A 369 -9.09 -7.96 8.18
C TYR A 369 -7.74 -8.65 7.97
N PHE A 370 -7.72 -9.70 7.16
CA PHE A 370 -6.49 -10.40 6.85
C PHE A 370 -5.49 -9.48 6.15
N THR A 371 -5.92 -8.77 5.11
CA THR A 371 -5.05 -7.89 4.32
C THR A 371 -4.62 -6.62 5.04
N ARG A 372 -5.44 -6.08 5.96
CA ARG A 372 -5.11 -4.84 6.69
C ARG A 372 -4.40 -5.07 8.02
N ILE A 373 -4.75 -6.11 8.77
CA ILE A 373 -4.16 -6.38 10.08
C ILE A 373 -3.11 -7.48 9.98
N VAL A 374 -3.47 -8.64 9.44
CA VAL A 374 -2.58 -9.82 9.46
C VAL A 374 -1.37 -9.61 8.54
N VAL A 375 -1.56 -9.12 7.32
CA VAL A 375 -0.45 -8.82 6.40
C VAL A 375 0.46 -7.72 6.96
N PHE A 376 -0.11 -6.69 7.60
CA PHE A 376 0.69 -5.66 8.27
C PHE A 376 1.51 -6.26 9.42
N ALA A 377 0.89 -7.06 10.28
CA ALA A 377 1.59 -7.75 11.37
C ALA A 377 2.69 -8.68 10.83
N LEU A 378 2.43 -9.42 9.75
CA LEU A 378 3.44 -10.22 9.06
C LEU A 378 4.60 -9.35 8.58
N LYS A 379 4.34 -8.22 7.91
CA LYS A 379 5.38 -7.30 7.43
C LYS A 379 6.28 -6.78 8.56
N THR A 380 5.73 -6.60 9.76
CA THR A 380 6.47 -6.12 10.95
C THR A 380 7.23 -7.24 11.67
N ILE A 381 6.65 -8.44 11.78
CA ILE A 381 7.21 -9.54 12.59
C ILE A 381 8.16 -10.44 11.78
N THR A 382 7.94 -10.55 10.46
CA THR A 382 8.80 -11.38 9.61
C THR A 382 10.23 -10.83 9.59
N ALA A 383 11.20 -11.73 9.79
CA ALA A 383 12.60 -11.37 9.63
C ALA A 383 12.85 -10.76 8.24
N TYR A 384 13.79 -9.82 8.15
CA TYR A 384 14.00 -9.00 6.95
C TYR A 384 14.15 -9.82 5.65
N LYS A 385 14.77 -11.01 5.72
CA LYS A 385 14.94 -11.93 4.58
C LYS A 385 13.63 -12.49 4.01
N TYR A 386 12.59 -12.55 4.83
CA TYR A 386 11.29 -13.13 4.50
C TYR A 386 10.20 -12.08 4.28
N LYS A 387 10.55 -10.80 4.10
CA LYS A 387 9.56 -9.75 3.81
C LYS A 387 8.72 -10.03 2.56
N TRP A 388 9.23 -10.76 1.58
CA TRP A 388 8.44 -11.21 0.42
C TRP A 388 7.26 -12.11 0.80
N VAL A 389 7.29 -12.78 1.96
CA VAL A 389 6.21 -13.67 2.43
C VAL A 389 4.95 -12.89 2.74
N SER A 390 5.05 -11.68 3.32
CA SER A 390 3.86 -10.85 3.57
C SER A 390 3.18 -10.46 2.25
N THR A 391 3.97 -10.13 1.22
CA THR A 391 3.47 -9.86 -0.12
C THR A 391 2.85 -11.10 -0.76
N ALA A 392 3.48 -12.27 -0.61
CA ALA A 392 2.93 -13.52 -1.11
C ALA A 392 1.59 -13.86 -0.44
N ALA A 393 1.48 -13.66 0.87
CA ALA A 393 0.25 -13.88 1.62
C ALA A 393 -0.87 -12.91 1.20
N GLU A 394 -0.55 -11.63 1.00
CA GLU A 394 -1.49 -10.62 0.50
C GLU A 394 -2.04 -10.98 -0.88
N GLU A 395 -1.16 -11.36 -1.80
CA GLU A 395 -1.53 -11.71 -3.17
C GLU A 395 -2.25 -13.05 -3.25
N ALA A 396 -1.88 -14.04 -2.43
CA ALA A 396 -2.62 -15.30 -2.32
C ALA A 396 -4.02 -15.09 -1.74
N ALA A 397 -4.17 -14.28 -0.68
CA ALA A 397 -5.47 -13.95 -0.11
C ALA A 397 -6.34 -13.18 -1.11
N SER A 398 -5.75 -12.24 -1.86
CA SER A 398 -6.41 -11.52 -2.95
C SER A 398 -6.92 -12.47 -4.03
N LEU A 399 -6.09 -13.42 -4.47
CA LEU A 399 -6.46 -14.39 -5.48
C LEU A 399 -7.58 -15.32 -5.00
N ALA A 400 -7.48 -15.84 -3.78
CA ALA A 400 -8.51 -16.67 -3.17
C ALA A 400 -9.84 -15.92 -3.01
N PHE A 401 -9.79 -14.66 -2.57
CA PHE A 401 -10.96 -13.79 -2.47
C PHE A 401 -11.60 -13.58 -3.85
N TYR A 402 -10.81 -13.28 -4.89
CA TYR A 402 -11.35 -13.08 -6.22
C TYR A 402 -11.96 -14.37 -6.77
N MET A 403 -11.29 -15.52 -6.62
CA MET A 403 -11.85 -16.82 -7.02
C MET A 403 -13.20 -17.08 -6.34
N PHE A 404 -13.32 -16.81 -5.04
CA PHE A 404 -14.57 -16.94 -4.30
C PHE A 404 -15.66 -16.02 -4.86
N VAL A 405 -15.39 -14.71 -5.00
CA VAL A 405 -16.37 -13.74 -5.51
C VAL A 405 -16.82 -14.11 -6.93
N PHE A 406 -15.89 -14.46 -7.81
CA PHE A 406 -16.21 -14.81 -9.20
C PHE A 406 -16.99 -16.12 -9.31
N TYR A 407 -16.72 -17.08 -8.43
CA TYR A 407 -17.51 -18.30 -8.36
C TYR A 407 -18.96 -18.04 -7.93
N MET A 408 -19.15 -17.17 -6.93
CA MET A 408 -20.47 -16.81 -6.39
C MET A 408 -21.30 -15.98 -7.38
N PHE A 409 -20.66 -15.03 -8.07
CA PHE A 409 -21.30 -14.14 -9.05
C PHE A 409 -21.09 -14.57 -10.50
N ARG A 410 -20.87 -15.87 -10.74
CA ARG A 410 -20.71 -16.38 -12.11
C ARG A 410 -22.02 -16.24 -12.91
N PRO A 411 -21.94 -16.06 -14.24
CA PRO A 411 -23.13 -15.98 -15.09
C PRO A 411 -23.80 -17.36 -15.16
N VAL A 412 -24.99 -17.50 -14.59
CA VAL A 412 -25.88 -18.67 -14.67
C VAL A 412 -27.31 -18.18 -14.82
N GLU A 413 -28.13 -18.88 -15.61
CA GLU A 413 -29.53 -18.48 -15.92
C GLU A 413 -30.40 -18.17 -14.70
N ARG A 414 -30.13 -18.80 -13.54
CA ARG A 414 -30.80 -18.52 -12.27
C ARG A 414 -29.81 -18.43 -11.12
N ASN A 415 -28.94 -17.42 -11.15
CA ASN A 415 -28.13 -17.14 -9.98
C ASN A 415 -29.02 -16.55 -8.87
N GLN A 416 -29.03 -17.19 -7.69
CA GLN A 416 -29.83 -16.79 -6.54
C GLN A 416 -29.56 -15.34 -6.10
N TYR A 417 -28.37 -14.81 -6.37
CA TYR A 417 -28.04 -13.41 -6.08
C TYR A 417 -28.76 -12.39 -6.98
N PHE A 418 -29.06 -12.73 -8.23
CA PHE A 418 -29.71 -11.82 -9.19
C PHE A 418 -31.24 -11.98 -9.20
N VAL A 419 -31.74 -13.21 -9.06
CA VAL A 419 -33.19 -13.49 -9.02
C VAL A 419 -33.88 -12.82 -7.82
N LEU A 420 -33.17 -12.67 -6.70
CA LEU A 420 -33.68 -12.00 -5.50
C LEU A 420 -33.73 -10.46 -5.62
N ASP A 421 -33.05 -9.90 -6.62
CA ASP A 421 -33.04 -8.46 -6.94
C ASP A 421 -34.18 -8.15 -7.92
N ASP A 422 -34.32 -8.95 -8.99
CA ASP A 422 -35.39 -8.82 -9.99
C ASP A 422 -36.80 -8.92 -9.37
N ASP A 423 -37.02 -9.88 -8.47
CA ASP A 423 -38.30 -10.06 -7.76
C ASP A 423 -38.66 -8.87 -6.84
N GLU A 424 -37.66 -8.16 -6.31
CA GLU A 424 -37.85 -6.97 -5.48
C GLU A 424 -38.08 -5.71 -6.31
N GLU A 425 -37.42 -5.60 -7.47
CA GLU A 425 -37.66 -4.54 -8.42
C GLU A 425 -39.08 -4.62 -8.99
N GLU A 426 -39.57 -5.82 -9.31
CA GLU A 426 -40.97 -6.05 -9.69
C GLU A 426 -41.96 -5.70 -8.57
N ALA A 427 -41.67 -6.09 -7.32
CA ALA A 427 -42.54 -5.79 -6.19
C ALA A 427 -42.57 -4.28 -5.86
N ALA A 428 -41.43 -3.59 -5.94
CA ALA A 428 -41.34 -2.15 -5.73
C ALA A 428 -42.01 -1.37 -6.87
N ALA A 429 -41.84 -1.81 -8.13
CA ALA A 429 -42.55 -1.23 -9.26
C ALA A 429 -44.07 -1.40 -9.15
N GLN A 430 -44.54 -2.56 -8.68
CA GLN A 430 -45.96 -2.80 -8.42
C GLN A 430 -46.50 -1.92 -7.29
N ALA A 431 -45.74 -1.70 -6.22
CA ALA A 431 -46.15 -0.80 -5.13
C ALA A 431 -46.26 0.67 -5.59
N ILE A 432 -45.31 1.14 -6.40
CA ILE A 432 -45.37 2.51 -6.97
C ILE A 432 -46.58 2.66 -7.91
N LEU A 433 -46.90 1.64 -8.70
CA LEU A 433 -48.08 1.64 -9.55
C LEU A 433 -49.38 1.67 -8.74
N GLN A 434 -49.45 0.93 -7.63
CA GLN A 434 -50.59 0.95 -6.72
C GLN A 434 -50.74 2.29 -5.99
N ASP A 435 -49.65 2.90 -5.53
CA ASP A 435 -49.68 4.24 -4.92
C ASP A 435 -50.13 5.30 -5.94
N ALA A 436 -49.69 5.20 -7.19
CA ALA A 436 -50.12 6.11 -8.27
C ALA A 436 -51.59 5.90 -8.68
N GLU A 437 -52.13 4.69 -8.53
CA GLU A 437 -53.56 4.38 -8.76
C GLU A 437 -54.45 4.84 -7.59
N PHE A 438 -53.87 5.04 -6.40
CA PHE A 438 -54.57 5.53 -5.20
C PHE A 438 -54.65 7.08 -5.11
N GLU A 439 -53.83 7.80 -5.90
CA GLU A 439 -53.82 9.27 -5.99
C GLU A 439 -54.69 9.85 -7.13
N LEU A 440 -55.36 9.00 -7.91
CA LEU A 440 -56.36 9.34 -8.94
C LEU A 440 -57.77 9.05 -8.44
#